data_AF-A0A3B3RLD1-F1
#
_entry.id   AF-A0A3B3RLD1-F1
#
_cell.length_a   1.000
_cell.length_b   1.000
_cell.length_c   1.000
_cell.angle_alpha   90.00
_cell.angle_beta   90.00
_cell.angle_gamma   90.00
#
_symmetry.space_group_name_H-M   'P 1'
#
loop_
_entity.id
_entity.type
_entity.pdbx_description
1 polymer ?
#
loop_
_entity_poly.entity_id
_entity_poly.type
_entity_poly.pdbx_seq_one_letter_code
_entity_poly.pdbx_strand_id
1 'polypeptide(L)'
;ESRSTLKETPEDPRKTCKLHTTSPGPREVKQQYYCNALSNTTCEECLRNLSCLWCQSTQICIYYPVQTILPPHSLCPLDLARWGSCWVNFQTLIIAISVVAAVIIIAILICCFCCCKCENIGTKRFENKMDRQAEKRKVQQEERKAEMKTRHEEIRQKYGLTKANPYARFENS
;
A
#
# COMPACT_ATOMS: atom_id res chain seq x y z
N GLU A 1 44.79 -58.31 -21.06
CA GLU A 1 44.35 -57.41 -22.14
C GLU A 1 42.86 -57.64 -22.35
N SER A 2 42.02 -56.78 -21.75
CA SER A 2 40.57 -57.04 -21.70
C SER A 2 39.76 -55.76 -21.92
N ARG A 3 38.79 -55.89 -22.84
CA ARG A 3 37.46 -55.25 -22.92
C ARG A 3 37.25 -53.90 -23.62
N SER A 4 36.82 -54.04 -24.88
CA SER A 4 35.46 -53.76 -25.39
C SER A 4 34.89 -52.34 -25.32
N THR A 5 35.00 -51.66 -26.48
CA THR A 5 33.99 -50.86 -27.18
C THR A 5 32.76 -50.36 -26.41
N LEU A 6 32.71 -49.06 -26.15
CA LEU A 6 31.55 -48.30 -25.66
C LEU A 6 30.77 -47.76 -26.87
N LYS A 7 29.47 -48.10 -26.97
CA LYS A 7 28.52 -47.51 -27.93
C LYS A 7 27.91 -46.24 -27.34
N GLU A 8 27.85 -45.18 -28.15
CA GLU A 8 27.14 -43.93 -27.86
C GLU A 8 25.61 -44.12 -27.78
N THR A 9 24.97 -43.34 -26.92
CA THR A 9 23.53 -43.01 -26.96
C THR A 9 23.34 -41.51 -26.74
N PRO A 10 22.31 -40.88 -27.34
CA PRO A 10 22.18 -39.43 -27.50
C PRO A 10 21.50 -38.72 -26.32
N GLU A 11 21.76 -37.41 -26.22
CA GLU A 11 21.20 -36.46 -25.25
C GLU A 11 19.65 -36.33 -25.30
N ASP A 12 18.99 -36.18 -24.14
CA ASP A 12 17.64 -35.59 -24.00
C ASP A 12 17.58 -34.69 -22.73
N PRO A 13 17.26 -33.38 -22.86
CA PRO A 13 17.40 -32.38 -21.80
C PRO A 13 16.18 -32.35 -20.86
N ARG A 14 16.06 -33.35 -19.98
CA ARG A 14 15.04 -33.32 -18.91
C ARG A 14 15.58 -32.62 -17.66
N LYS A 15 15.55 -31.28 -17.67
CA LYS A 15 15.58 -30.48 -16.44
C LYS A 15 14.30 -30.77 -15.65
N THR A 16 14.34 -31.77 -14.79
CA THR A 16 13.26 -32.11 -13.87
C THR A 16 13.17 -31.01 -12.81
N CYS A 17 12.21 -30.09 -12.95
CA CYS A 17 11.79 -29.24 -11.84
C CYS A 17 11.36 -30.16 -10.69
N LYS A 18 11.96 -29.99 -9.51
CA LYS A 18 11.60 -30.72 -8.31
C LYS A 18 10.12 -30.44 -7.98
N LEU A 19 9.29 -31.46 -8.10
CA LEU A 19 7.96 -31.46 -7.52
C LEU A 19 8.13 -31.48 -6.00
N HIS A 20 7.78 -30.39 -5.33
CA HIS A 20 7.59 -30.38 -3.89
C HIS A 20 6.37 -31.25 -3.57
N THR A 21 6.59 -32.54 -3.30
CA THR A 21 5.57 -33.40 -2.68
C THR A 21 5.56 -33.12 -1.19
N THR A 22 4.82 -32.11 -0.77
CA THR A 22 4.35 -31.99 0.61
C THR A 22 3.25 -33.05 0.78
N SER A 23 3.48 -34.06 1.61
CA SER A 23 2.47 -35.08 1.91
C SER A 23 1.20 -34.43 2.45
N PRO A 24 0.02 -34.65 1.86
CA PRO A 24 -1.22 -34.06 2.34
C PRO A 24 -1.54 -34.56 3.75
N GLY A 25 -1.99 -33.64 4.60
CA GLY A 25 -2.36 -33.97 5.98
C GLY A 25 -3.60 -34.88 6.02
N PRO A 26 -3.86 -35.61 7.13
CA PRO A 26 -5.01 -36.53 7.25
C PRO A 26 -6.37 -35.88 6.97
N ARG A 27 -6.50 -34.57 7.25
CA ARG A 27 -7.72 -33.78 6.97
C ARG A 27 -7.91 -33.46 5.49
N GLU A 28 -6.81 -33.28 4.78
CA GLU A 28 -6.81 -32.92 3.36
C GLU A 28 -7.24 -34.11 2.50
N VAL A 29 -6.73 -35.31 2.81
CA VAL A 29 -7.13 -36.57 2.17
C VAL A 29 -8.62 -36.85 2.36
N LYS A 30 -9.15 -36.60 3.56
CA LYS A 30 -10.58 -36.75 3.83
C LYS A 30 -11.38 -35.80 2.96
N GLN A 31 -11.01 -34.52 2.90
CA GLN A 31 -11.73 -33.52 2.12
C GLN A 31 -11.68 -33.81 0.60
N GLN A 32 -10.54 -34.31 0.12
CA GLN A 32 -10.36 -34.78 -1.27
C GLN A 32 -11.41 -35.83 -1.64
N TYR A 33 -11.59 -36.84 -0.78
CA TYR A 33 -12.57 -37.90 -1.02
C TYR A 33 -14.01 -37.36 -1.04
N TYR A 34 -14.37 -36.46 -0.12
CA TYR A 34 -15.70 -35.85 -0.08
C TYR A 34 -16.02 -35.03 -1.34
N CYS A 35 -15.10 -34.18 -1.79
CA CYS A 35 -15.32 -33.41 -3.02
C CYS A 35 -15.38 -34.33 -4.25
N ASN A 36 -14.47 -35.29 -4.38
CA ASN A 36 -14.42 -36.19 -5.53
C ASN A 36 -15.66 -37.10 -5.64
N ALA A 37 -16.26 -37.49 -4.51
CA ALA A 37 -17.50 -38.27 -4.47
C ALA A 37 -18.71 -37.50 -5.03
N LEU A 38 -18.63 -36.17 -5.10
CA LEU A 38 -19.65 -35.29 -5.67
C LEU A 38 -19.41 -35.00 -7.16
N SER A 39 -18.47 -35.71 -7.81
CA SER A 39 -18.32 -35.64 -9.27
C SER A 39 -19.58 -36.15 -9.98
N ASN A 40 -19.90 -35.58 -11.15
CA ASN A 40 -21.14 -35.81 -11.91
C ASN A 40 -22.44 -35.39 -11.21
N THR A 41 -22.36 -34.58 -10.15
CA THR A 41 -23.55 -33.99 -9.51
C THR A 41 -23.82 -32.57 -10.05
N THR A 42 -24.63 -31.78 -9.34
CA THR A 42 -24.85 -30.38 -9.69
C THR A 42 -23.78 -29.48 -9.05
N CYS A 43 -23.55 -28.32 -9.67
CA CYS A 43 -22.63 -27.33 -9.13
C CYS A 43 -22.96 -26.94 -7.68
N GLU A 44 -24.25 -26.78 -7.36
CA GLU A 44 -24.71 -26.39 -6.01
C GLU A 44 -24.38 -27.45 -4.96
N GLU A 45 -24.41 -28.72 -5.36
CA GLU A 45 -24.15 -29.84 -4.47
C GLU A 45 -22.64 -30.00 -4.20
N CYS A 46 -21.81 -29.82 -5.22
CA CYS A 46 -20.35 -29.73 -5.08
C CYS A 46 -19.92 -28.52 -4.22
N LEU A 47 -20.51 -27.35 -4.45
CA LEU A 47 -20.13 -26.10 -3.79
C LEU A 47 -20.78 -25.89 -2.41
N ARG A 48 -21.47 -26.90 -1.85
CA ARG A 48 -21.87 -26.87 -0.43
C ARG A 48 -20.68 -26.64 0.50
N ASN A 49 -19.51 -27.13 0.11
CA ASN A 49 -18.25 -26.83 0.77
C ASN A 49 -17.43 -25.86 -0.08
N LEU A 50 -17.10 -24.70 0.49
CA LEU A 50 -16.29 -23.67 -0.17
C LEU A 50 -14.83 -24.12 -0.45
N SER A 51 -14.43 -25.28 0.05
CA SER A 51 -13.12 -25.89 -0.20
C SER A 51 -13.10 -26.80 -1.44
N CYS A 52 -14.25 -27.05 -2.06
CA CYS A 52 -14.35 -27.78 -3.32
C CYS A 52 -14.39 -26.80 -4.50
N LEU A 53 -13.91 -27.25 -5.65
CA LEU A 53 -13.96 -26.55 -6.94
C LEU A 53 -14.73 -27.41 -7.93
N TRP A 54 -15.63 -26.76 -8.68
CA TRP A 54 -16.45 -27.40 -9.70
C TRP A 54 -16.00 -26.99 -11.10
N CYS A 55 -15.83 -27.97 -11.99
CA CYS A 55 -15.58 -27.72 -13.40
C CYS A 55 -16.84 -27.98 -14.22
N GLN A 56 -17.38 -26.94 -14.88
CA GLN A 56 -18.59 -27.10 -15.68
C GLN A 56 -18.38 -27.92 -16.96
N SER A 57 -17.19 -27.87 -17.57
CA SER A 57 -16.92 -28.64 -18.79
C SER A 57 -16.94 -30.16 -18.55
N THR A 58 -16.25 -30.60 -17.50
CA THR A 58 -16.05 -32.03 -17.21
C THR A 58 -16.98 -32.58 -16.14
N GLN A 59 -17.77 -31.72 -15.48
CA GLN A 59 -18.65 -32.08 -14.36
C GLN A 59 -17.89 -32.74 -13.19
N ILE A 60 -16.64 -32.32 -13.00
CA ILE A 60 -15.75 -32.84 -11.95
C ILE A 60 -15.79 -31.90 -10.75
N CYS A 61 -15.96 -32.47 -9.56
CA CYS A 61 -15.80 -31.79 -8.27
C CYS A 61 -14.49 -32.25 -7.65
N ILE A 62 -13.58 -31.33 -7.33
CA ILE A 62 -12.29 -31.65 -6.69
C ILE A 62 -12.05 -30.77 -5.48
N TYR A 63 -11.30 -31.28 -4.51
CA TYR A 63 -10.83 -30.44 -3.42
C TYR A 63 -9.79 -29.45 -3.95
N TYR A 64 -10.02 -28.17 -3.71
CA TYR A 64 -9.13 -27.10 -4.12
C TYR A 64 -8.65 -26.37 -2.85
N PRO A 65 -7.47 -26.71 -2.33
CA PRO A 65 -6.94 -26.01 -1.18
C PRO A 65 -6.69 -24.55 -1.57
N VAL A 66 -7.14 -23.62 -0.73
CA VAL A 66 -6.94 -22.17 -0.94
C VAL A 66 -5.47 -21.75 -0.99
N GLN A 67 -4.57 -22.68 -0.63
CA GLN A 67 -3.11 -22.49 -0.67
C GLN A 67 -2.54 -22.57 -2.09
N THR A 68 -3.22 -23.22 -3.03
CA THR A 68 -2.83 -23.17 -4.45
C THR A 68 -3.45 -21.94 -5.08
N ILE A 69 -2.62 -21.06 -5.67
CA ILE A 69 -3.09 -19.73 -6.12
C ILE A 69 -4.02 -19.86 -7.34
N LEU A 70 -3.69 -20.71 -8.32
CA LEU A 70 -4.53 -20.99 -9.49
C LEU A 70 -4.54 -22.51 -9.82
N PRO A 71 -5.71 -23.11 -10.14
CA PRO A 71 -5.74 -24.45 -10.70
C PRO A 71 -5.11 -24.40 -12.11
N PRO A 72 -4.30 -25.40 -12.49
CA PRO A 72 -3.72 -25.45 -13.83
C PRO A 72 -4.82 -25.58 -14.89
N HIS A 73 -4.66 -24.84 -15.99
CA HIS A 73 -5.59 -24.83 -17.14
C HIS A 73 -5.86 -26.21 -17.74
N SER A 74 -4.98 -27.19 -17.49
CA SER A 74 -5.15 -28.57 -17.93
C SER A 74 -6.25 -29.34 -17.20
N LEU A 75 -6.63 -28.93 -15.99
CA LEU A 75 -7.70 -29.58 -15.22
C LEU A 75 -9.07 -29.00 -15.57
N CYS A 76 -9.16 -27.67 -15.67
CA CYS A 76 -10.36 -26.96 -16.10
C CYS A 76 -9.96 -25.58 -16.64
N PRO A 77 -10.54 -25.13 -17.75
CA PRO A 77 -10.33 -23.76 -18.18
C PRO A 77 -10.97 -22.79 -17.16
N LEU A 78 -10.28 -21.67 -16.91
CA LEU A 78 -10.56 -20.74 -15.80
C LEU A 78 -11.93 -20.05 -15.90
N ASP A 79 -12.50 -19.99 -17.10
CA ASP A 79 -13.81 -19.44 -17.42
C ASP A 79 -14.95 -20.38 -17.02
N LEU A 80 -14.71 -21.69 -16.98
CA LEU A 80 -15.70 -22.72 -16.62
C LEU A 80 -15.52 -23.28 -15.19
N ALA A 81 -14.43 -22.90 -14.53
CA ALA A 81 -14.18 -23.22 -13.13
C ALA A 81 -15.03 -22.32 -12.22
N ARG A 82 -15.78 -22.96 -11.30
CA ARG A 82 -16.65 -22.30 -10.33
C ARG A 82 -16.18 -22.62 -8.92
N TRP A 83 -16.09 -21.58 -8.09
CA TRP A 83 -15.63 -21.67 -6.71
C TRP A 83 -16.46 -20.76 -5.83
N GLY A 84 -16.98 -21.30 -4.73
CA GLY A 84 -17.83 -20.60 -3.76
C GLY A 84 -19.25 -20.27 -4.22
N SER A 85 -19.45 -19.94 -5.50
CA SER A 85 -20.77 -19.70 -6.09
C SER A 85 -20.88 -20.26 -7.50
N CYS A 86 -22.04 -20.82 -7.82
CA CYS A 86 -22.31 -21.36 -9.14
C CYS A 86 -22.65 -20.29 -10.17
N TRP A 87 -23.04 -19.09 -9.78
CA TRP A 87 -23.43 -18.06 -10.75
C TRP A 87 -22.23 -17.32 -11.36
N VAL A 88 -21.12 -17.26 -10.64
CA VAL A 88 -19.95 -16.47 -11.02
C VAL A 88 -18.73 -17.38 -11.25
N ASN A 89 -18.02 -17.14 -12.34
CA ASN A 89 -16.83 -17.90 -12.71
C ASN A 89 -15.60 -17.42 -11.91
N PHE A 90 -14.60 -18.29 -11.77
CA PHE A 90 -13.36 -17.97 -11.07
C PHE A 90 -12.63 -16.77 -11.70
N GLN A 91 -12.62 -16.68 -13.03
CA GLN A 91 -12.08 -15.52 -13.75
C GLN A 91 -12.73 -14.20 -13.32
N THR A 92 -14.06 -14.18 -13.19
CA THR A 92 -14.80 -12.98 -12.78
C THR A 92 -14.45 -12.56 -11.35
N LEU A 93 -14.27 -13.51 -10.44
CA LEU A 93 -13.86 -13.23 -9.06
C LEU A 93 -12.47 -12.57 -9.00
N ILE A 94 -11.50 -13.06 -9.77
CA ILE A 94 -10.16 -12.46 -9.85
C ILE A 94 -10.25 -11.03 -10.37
N ILE A 95 -11.00 -10.83 -11.47
CA ILE A 95 -11.17 -9.49 -12.06
C ILE A 95 -11.82 -8.55 -11.03
N ALA A 96 -12.88 -8.98 -10.36
CA ALA A 96 -13.56 -8.17 -9.35
C ALA A 96 -12.62 -7.75 -8.21
N ILE A 97 -11.85 -8.69 -7.65
CA ILE A 97 -10.87 -8.40 -6.60
C ILE A 97 -9.81 -7.42 -7.10
N SER A 98 -9.32 -7.60 -8.32
CA SER A 98 -8.32 -6.70 -8.91
C SER A 98 -8.86 -5.28 -9.10
N VAL A 99 -10.10 -5.12 -9.55
CA VAL A 99 -10.75 -3.82 -9.73
C VAL A 99 -11.00 -3.16 -8.37
N VAL A 100 -11.52 -3.89 -7.39
CA VAL A 100 -11.75 -3.38 -6.04
C VAL A 100 -10.43 -2.93 -5.40
N ALA A 101 -9.37 -3.73 -5.50
CA ALA A 101 -8.05 -3.36 -5.01
C ALA A 101 -7.52 -2.11 -5.71
N ALA A 102 -7.64 -2.02 -7.04
CA ALA A 102 -7.23 -0.85 -7.80
C ALA A 102 -7.99 0.42 -7.40
N VAL A 103 -9.31 0.33 -7.22
CA VAL A 103 -10.14 1.46 -6.76
C VAL A 103 -9.74 1.91 -5.36
N ILE A 104 -9.47 0.98 -4.44
CA ILE A 104 -8.99 1.31 -3.09
C ILE A 104 -7.64 2.01 -3.15
N ILE A 105 -6.70 1.51 -3.95
CA ILE A 105 -5.38 2.13 -4.13
C ILE A 105 -5.53 3.53 -4.71
N ILE A 106 -6.34 3.72 -5.76
CA ILE A 106 -6.59 5.02 -6.37
C ILE A 106 -7.24 5.98 -5.36
N ALA A 107 -8.21 5.51 -4.57
CA ALA A 107 -8.85 6.31 -3.53
C ALA A 107 -7.84 6.77 -2.47
N ILE A 108 -6.92 5.88 -2.04
CA ILE A 108 -5.85 6.23 -1.11
C ILE A 108 -4.90 7.25 -1.75
N LEU A 109 -4.48 7.03 -3.00
CA LEU A 109 -3.59 7.97 -3.70
C LEU A 109 -4.25 9.35 -3.81
N ILE A 110 -5.51 9.42 -4.24
CA ILE A 110 -6.26 10.69 -4.30
C ILE A 110 -6.38 11.30 -2.90
N CYS A 111 -6.72 10.53 -1.87
CA CYS A 111 -6.78 11.02 -0.50
C CYS A 111 -5.43 11.57 -0.02
N CYS A 112 -4.32 10.87 -0.26
CA CYS A 112 -2.98 11.33 0.09
C CYS A 112 -2.56 12.56 -0.74
N PHE A 113 -2.83 12.59 -2.04
CA PHE A 113 -2.48 13.72 -2.91
C PHE A 113 -3.39 14.93 -2.72
N CYS A 114 -4.63 14.76 -2.29
CA CYS A 114 -5.58 15.86 -2.05
C CYS A 114 -5.52 16.33 -0.59
N CYS A 115 -5.54 15.43 0.40
CA CYS A 115 -5.54 15.81 1.82
C CYS A 115 -4.13 16.17 2.30
N CYS A 116 -3.09 15.40 1.98
CA CYS A 116 -1.73 15.69 2.48
C CYS A 116 -1.04 16.83 1.70
N LYS A 117 -1.42 17.13 0.44
CA LYS A 117 -1.02 18.41 -0.19
C LYS A 117 -1.85 19.59 0.27
N CYS A 118 -3.14 19.44 0.55
CA CYS A 118 -3.93 20.53 1.11
C CYS A 118 -3.51 20.87 2.55
N GLU A 119 -3.00 19.91 3.34
CA GLU A 119 -2.39 20.20 4.63
C GLU A 119 -1.15 21.08 4.46
N ASN A 120 -0.23 20.69 3.56
CA ASN A 120 0.95 21.50 3.25
C ASN A 120 0.65 22.86 2.59
N ILE A 121 -0.47 23.02 1.89
CA ILE A 121 -0.88 24.30 1.29
C ILE A 121 -1.64 25.16 2.31
N GLY A 122 -2.44 24.54 3.17
CA GLY A 122 -3.23 25.19 4.22
C GLY A 122 -2.37 25.69 5.35
N THR A 123 -1.44 24.87 5.87
CA THR A 123 -0.47 25.27 6.89
C THR A 123 0.43 26.38 6.37
N LYS A 124 1.04 26.21 5.18
CA LYS A 124 1.87 27.27 4.57
C LYS A 124 1.09 28.57 4.33
N ARG A 125 -0.17 28.51 3.88
CA ARG A 125 -0.99 29.74 3.74
C ARG A 125 -1.33 30.37 5.08
N PHE A 126 -1.55 29.58 6.13
CA PHE A 126 -1.86 30.06 7.46
C PHE A 126 -0.61 30.67 8.14
N GLU A 127 0.53 29.98 8.08
CA GLU A 127 1.83 30.45 8.57
C GLU A 127 2.23 31.78 7.91
N ASN A 128 2.17 31.86 6.57
CA ASN A 128 2.46 33.10 5.85
C ASN A 128 1.55 34.28 6.27
N LYS A 129 0.30 34.01 6.65
CA LYS A 129 -0.62 35.03 7.16
C LYS A 129 -0.25 35.45 8.59
N MET A 130 0.16 34.50 9.43
CA MET A 130 0.59 34.74 10.81
C MET A 130 1.89 35.55 10.85
N ASP A 131 2.88 35.20 10.02
CA ASP A 131 4.15 35.92 9.93
C ASP A 131 3.95 37.37 9.50
N ARG A 132 3.09 37.60 8.49
CA ARG A 132 2.76 38.95 8.04
C ARG A 132 2.07 39.80 9.11
N GLN A 133 1.29 39.18 10.01
CA GLN A 133 0.70 39.88 11.15
C GLN A 133 1.72 40.14 12.26
N ALA A 134 2.63 39.20 12.51
CA ALA A 134 3.71 39.36 13.47
C ALA A 134 4.66 40.51 13.07
N GLU A 135 5.04 40.58 11.79
CA GLU A 135 5.84 41.67 11.21
C GLU A 135 5.15 43.04 11.43
N LYS A 136 3.86 43.16 11.11
CA LYS A 136 3.10 44.40 11.36
C LYS A 136 3.10 44.80 12.84
N ARG A 137 2.96 43.84 13.74
CA ARG A 137 3.01 44.10 15.19
C ARG A 137 4.40 44.54 15.65
N LYS A 138 5.47 43.93 15.10
CA LYS A 138 6.85 44.33 15.38
C LYS A 138 7.10 45.77 14.93
N VAL A 139 6.74 46.11 13.69
CA VAL A 139 6.91 47.48 13.16
C VAL A 139 6.18 48.50 14.03
N GLN A 140 4.91 48.26 14.38
CA GLN A 140 4.16 49.16 15.27
C GLN A 140 4.75 49.26 16.69
N GLN A 141 5.42 48.21 17.16
CA GLN A 141 6.08 48.22 18.46
C GLN A 141 7.41 48.98 18.40
N GLU A 142 8.14 48.86 17.30
CA GLU A 142 9.37 49.61 17.02
C GLU A 142 9.08 51.10 16.82
N GLU A 143 8.02 51.45 16.09
CA GLU A 143 7.56 52.84 15.94
C GLU A 143 7.23 53.46 17.29
N ARG A 144 6.45 52.76 18.14
CA ARG A 144 6.14 53.25 19.51
C ARG A 144 7.39 53.41 20.37
N LYS A 145 8.37 52.51 20.26
CA LYS A 145 9.64 52.62 20.96
C LYS A 145 10.47 53.79 20.45
N ALA A 146 10.50 54.01 19.14
CA ALA A 146 11.22 55.11 18.51
C ALA A 146 10.61 56.45 18.91
N GLU A 147 9.28 56.59 18.83
CA GLU A 147 8.55 57.78 19.28
C GLU A 147 8.82 58.05 20.76
N MET A 148 8.76 57.03 21.62
CA MET A 148 9.06 57.21 23.02
C MET A 148 10.50 57.70 23.23
N LYS A 149 11.48 57.13 22.53
CA LYS A 149 12.89 57.57 22.60
C LYS A 149 13.06 59.02 22.14
N THR A 150 12.47 59.41 21.01
CA THR A 150 12.59 60.79 20.50
C THR A 150 11.97 61.78 21.47
N ARG A 151 10.80 61.48 22.05
CA ARG A 151 10.18 62.30 23.10
C ARG A 151 11.07 62.44 24.34
N HIS A 152 11.71 61.35 24.77
CA HIS A 152 12.63 61.39 25.91
C HIS A 152 13.88 62.21 25.61
N GLU A 153 14.42 62.13 24.38
CA GLU A 153 15.56 62.91 23.94
C GLU A 153 15.23 64.41 23.80
N GLU A 154 14.06 64.75 23.24
CA GLU A 154 13.56 66.13 23.18
C GLU A 154 13.46 66.76 24.57
N ILE A 155 12.92 66.03 25.55
CA ILE A 155 12.87 66.49 26.96
C ILE A 155 14.29 66.66 27.52
N ARG A 156 15.17 65.68 27.30
CA ARG A 156 16.57 65.74 27.78
C ARG A 156 17.30 66.96 27.23
N GLN A 157 17.08 67.31 25.96
CA GLN A 157 17.64 68.50 25.31
C GLN A 157 17.06 69.80 25.89
N LYS A 158 15.73 69.87 26.07
CA LYS A 158 15.05 71.07 26.58
C LYS A 158 15.53 71.53 27.97
N TYR A 159 15.92 70.58 28.83
CA TYR A 159 16.40 70.86 30.18
C TYR A 159 17.93 70.81 30.32
N GLY A 160 18.67 70.75 29.20
CA GLY A 160 20.14 70.75 29.23
C GLY A 160 20.78 69.48 29.83
N LEU A 161 20.02 68.38 29.94
CA LEU A 161 20.49 67.07 30.41
C LEU A 161 21.27 66.29 29.32
N THR A 162 21.78 66.95 28.28
CA THR A 162 22.63 66.35 27.24
C THR A 162 24.09 66.20 27.66
N LYS A 163 24.41 66.42 28.94
CA LYS A 163 25.74 66.11 29.47
C LYS A 163 26.00 64.61 29.30
N ALA A 164 27.12 64.26 28.66
CA ALA A 164 27.49 62.90 28.29
C ALA A 164 27.16 61.88 29.39
N ASN A 165 26.47 60.81 29.03
CA ASN A 165 26.14 59.72 29.94
C ASN A 165 27.46 59.19 30.55
N PRO A 166 27.66 59.19 31.88
CA PRO A 166 28.92 58.80 32.52
C PRO A 166 29.37 57.36 32.18
N TYR A 167 28.47 56.54 31.61
CA TYR A 167 28.75 55.20 31.12
C TYR A 167 29.28 55.12 29.68
N ALA A 168 29.24 56.20 28.89
CA ALA A 168 29.71 56.20 27.49
C ALA A 168 31.21 55.91 27.33
N ARG A 169 32.01 56.06 28.40
CA ARG A 169 33.44 55.73 28.41
C ARG A 169 33.71 54.22 28.29
N PHE A 170 32.73 53.37 28.64
CA PHE A 170 32.90 51.91 28.70
C PHE A 170 32.41 51.16 27.46
N GLU A 171 31.71 51.82 26.52
CA GLU A 171 31.22 51.17 25.30
C GLU A 171 32.24 51.15 24.15
N ASN A 172 33.42 51.76 24.35
CA ASN A 172 34.45 51.95 23.32
C ASN A 172 35.80 51.31 23.71
N SER A 173 35.75 50.14 24.36
CA SER A 173 36.92 49.33 24.77
C SER A 173 36.73 47.86 24.41
#